data_AF-A0A0Q3LCS8-F1
#
_entry.id   AF-A0A0Q3LCS8-F1
#
_cell.length_a   1.000
_cell.length_b   1.000
_cell.length_c   1.000
_cell.angle_alpha   90.00
_cell.angle_beta   90.00
_cell.angle_gamma   90.00
#
_symmetry.space_group_name_H-M   'P 1'
#
loop_
_entity.id
_entity.type
_entity.pdbx_description
1 polymer ?
#
loop_
_entity_poly.entity_id
_entity_poly.type
_entity_poly.pdbx_seq_one_letter_code
_entity_poly.pdbx_strand_id
1 'polypeptide(L)'
;MPIPEFVCDSEFDIVEESEILDVKPPPVRARGRYEPATAVSAAYALHWIPYAAAVSAVRALLGASHEDLRLRAHQLSCFLSATFIVDNGGQPKPPPPFAACVRFSEAELYVCADRPPLSQALQAVNRALMQVAVKDASHHPCDCYYDTLGALMLLLVDEAGAGPAVMGRAAFESAFAMEWVPQ
;
A
#
# COMPACT_ATOMS: atom_id res chain seq x y z
N MET A 1 13.07 0.34 -25.43
CA MET A 1 13.36 1.20 -24.26
C MET A 1 14.33 0.43 -23.38
N PRO A 2 15.54 0.94 -23.09
CA PRO A 2 16.50 0.22 -22.27
C PRO A 2 16.13 0.33 -20.78
N ILE A 3 16.29 -0.78 -20.07
CA ILE A 3 16.13 -0.90 -18.62
C ILE A 3 17.34 -0.18 -17.98
N PRO A 4 17.17 0.70 -16.98
CA PRO A 4 18.32 1.28 -16.29
C PRO A 4 19.02 0.20 -15.45
N GLU A 5 20.28 -0.08 -15.77
CA GLU A 5 21.18 -0.88 -14.95
C GLU A 5 21.46 -0.12 -13.65
N PHE A 6 20.95 -0.63 -12.53
CA PHE A 6 21.31 -0.15 -11.20
C PHE A 6 22.67 -0.74 -10.82
N VAL A 7 23.73 -0.01 -11.17
CA VAL A 7 25.08 -0.27 -10.70
C VAL A 7 25.15 0.07 -9.22
N CYS A 8 25.46 -0.94 -8.39
CA CYS A 8 25.79 -0.75 -6.98
C CYS A 8 27.28 -0.45 -6.87
N ASP A 9 27.69 0.79 -7.16
CA ASP A 9 29.07 1.20 -6.90
C ASP A 9 29.24 1.62 -5.44
N SER A 10 30.16 0.92 -4.78
CA SER A 10 30.69 1.21 -3.46
C SER A 10 31.97 2.03 -3.60
N GLU A 11 32.00 3.24 -3.04
CA GLU A 11 33.26 3.86 -2.60
C GLU A 11 33.08 4.42 -1.19
N PHE A 12 33.98 3.98 -0.32
CA PHE A 12 34.15 4.42 1.05
C PHE A 12 34.89 5.75 1.07
N ASP A 13 34.51 6.65 1.97
CA ASP A 13 35.47 7.55 2.62
C ASP A 13 35.31 7.44 4.14
N ILE A 14 36.39 7.02 4.78
CA ILE A 14 36.57 6.98 6.23
C ILE A 14 37.03 8.37 6.65
N VAL A 15 36.27 9.02 7.53
CA VAL A 15 36.79 10.14 8.33
C VAL A 15 36.68 9.75 9.80
N GLU A 16 37.82 9.52 10.42
CA GLU A 16 37.98 9.46 11.87
C GLU A 16 37.66 10.84 12.47
N GLU A 17 36.81 10.90 13.50
CA GLU A 17 37.22 11.28 14.87
C GLU A 17 36.01 11.33 15.82
N SER A 18 36.12 10.54 16.90
CA SER A 18 35.66 10.77 18.28
C SER A 18 34.24 11.29 18.58
N GLU A 19 33.35 10.40 19.02
CA GLU A 19 32.74 10.45 20.37
C GLU A 19 32.01 9.10 20.63
N ILE A 20 32.42 8.37 21.68
CA ILE A 20 31.81 7.09 22.05
C ILE A 20 30.50 7.39 22.79
N LEU A 21 29.44 7.67 22.05
CA LEU A 21 28.08 7.43 22.50
C LEU A 21 27.77 5.96 22.27
N ASP A 22 27.14 5.32 23.24
CA ASP A 22 26.58 3.96 23.18
C ASP A 22 25.43 3.91 22.17
N VAL A 23 25.78 4.13 20.90
CA VAL A 23 24.90 4.04 19.75
C VAL A 23 24.79 2.56 19.46
N LYS A 24 23.66 1.97 19.88
CA LYS A 24 23.19 0.68 19.39
C LYS A 24 23.49 0.63 17.89
N PRO A 25 24.30 -0.34 17.41
CA PRO A 25 24.75 -0.34 16.03
C PRO A 25 23.51 -0.25 15.12
N PRO A 26 23.55 0.58 14.06
CA PRO A 26 22.47 0.62 13.10
C PRO A 26 22.20 -0.83 12.66
N PRO A 27 20.93 -1.27 12.55
CA PRO A 27 20.61 -2.63 12.19
C PRO A 27 21.41 -2.98 10.94
N VAL A 28 22.27 -4.00 11.05
CA VAL A 28 23.10 -4.49 9.95
C VAL A 28 22.14 -4.69 8.79
N ARG A 29 22.24 -3.83 7.76
CA ARG A 29 21.53 -4.06 6.50
C ARG A 29 22.08 -5.40 6.02
N ALA A 30 21.26 -6.44 6.10
CA ALA A 30 21.64 -7.76 5.63
C ALA A 30 22.12 -7.56 4.18
N ARG A 31 23.38 -7.89 3.90
CA ARG A 31 23.87 -7.88 2.52
C ARG A 31 23.12 -9.01 1.81
N GLY A 32 22.48 -8.69 0.70
CA GLY A 32 21.65 -9.63 -0.02
C GLY A 32 20.80 -8.94 -1.07
N ARG A 33 20.10 -9.75 -1.84
CA ARG A 33 19.20 -9.28 -2.90
C ARG A 33 17.97 -10.16 -3.01
N TYR A 34 16.87 -9.59 -3.46
CA TYR A 34 15.72 -10.37 -3.87
C TYR A 34 15.92 -11.01 -5.24
N GLU A 35 15.51 -12.26 -5.36
CA GLU A 35 15.43 -13.00 -6.62
C GLU A 35 14.03 -13.62 -6.81
N PRO A 36 13.53 -13.74 -8.06
CA PRO A 36 14.12 -13.27 -9.31
C PRO A 36 13.89 -11.76 -9.55
N ALA A 37 14.82 -11.08 -10.24
CA ALA A 37 14.74 -9.64 -10.52
C ALA A 37 13.47 -9.22 -11.30
N THR A 38 12.90 -10.12 -12.09
CA THR A 38 11.63 -9.90 -12.81
C THR A 38 10.45 -9.78 -11.85
N ALA A 39 10.39 -10.60 -10.81
CA ALA A 39 9.37 -10.52 -9.76
C ALA A 39 9.54 -9.24 -8.93
N VAL A 40 10.78 -8.85 -8.63
CA VAL A 40 11.09 -7.59 -7.94
C VAL A 40 10.56 -6.40 -8.74
N SER A 41 10.88 -6.34 -10.03
CA SER A 41 10.43 -5.26 -10.93
C SER A 41 8.90 -5.20 -11.02
N ALA A 42 8.25 -6.36 -11.14
CA ALA A 42 6.79 -6.44 -11.21
C ALA A 42 6.13 -5.98 -9.91
N ALA A 43 6.65 -6.41 -8.74
CA ALA A 43 6.14 -6.00 -7.44
C ALA A 43 6.38 -4.51 -7.17
N TYR A 44 7.54 -3.98 -7.57
CA TYR A 44 7.93 -2.58 -7.38
C TYR A 44 7.00 -1.62 -8.11
N ALA A 45 6.46 -2.03 -9.27
CA ALA A 45 5.52 -1.22 -10.05
C ALA A 45 4.14 -1.03 -9.37
N LEU A 46 3.78 -1.88 -8.40
CA LEU A 46 2.46 -1.89 -7.77
C LEU A 46 2.29 -0.80 -6.70
N HIS A 47 1.04 -0.50 -6.35
CA HIS A 47 0.62 0.52 -5.40
C HIS A 47 0.66 0.00 -3.97
N TRP A 48 1.73 0.38 -3.27
CA TRP A 48 1.99 0.04 -1.88
C TRP A 48 1.54 1.15 -0.95
N ILE A 49 0.72 0.79 0.04
CA ILE A 49 0.15 1.75 1.00
C ILE A 49 0.46 1.23 2.41
N PRO A 50 1.00 2.08 3.30
CA PRO A 50 1.16 1.71 4.70
C PRO A 50 -0.17 1.28 5.31
N TYR A 51 -0.19 0.16 6.03
CA TYR A 51 -1.41 -0.40 6.59
C TYR A 51 -2.23 0.60 7.43
N ALA A 52 -1.56 1.35 8.31
CA ALA A 52 -2.20 2.36 9.14
C ALA A 52 -2.86 3.49 8.31
N ALA A 53 -2.25 3.88 7.19
CA ALA A 53 -2.81 4.87 6.28
C ALA A 53 -4.05 4.32 5.55
N ALA A 54 -3.98 3.08 5.05
CA ALA A 54 -5.11 2.41 4.42
C ALA A 54 -6.32 2.30 5.36
N VAL A 55 -6.10 1.83 6.60
CA VAL A 55 -7.16 1.72 7.61
C VAL A 55 -7.75 3.10 7.97
N SER A 56 -6.90 4.11 8.14
CA SER A 56 -7.36 5.46 8.45
C SER A 56 -8.21 6.06 7.33
N ALA A 57 -7.82 5.85 6.06
CA ALA A 57 -8.59 6.31 4.92
C ALA A 57 -9.95 5.61 4.80
N VAL A 58 -10.00 4.29 5.00
CA VAL A 58 -11.28 3.55 4.97
C VAL A 58 -12.19 3.96 6.14
N ARG A 59 -11.64 4.16 7.33
CA ARG A 59 -12.40 4.70 8.47
C ARG A 59 -12.95 6.10 8.22
N ALA A 60 -12.18 6.97 7.57
CA ALA A 60 -12.65 8.29 7.18
C ALA A 60 -13.83 8.22 6.20
N LEU A 61 -13.78 7.29 5.25
CA LEU A 61 -14.88 7.04 4.30
C LEU A 61 -16.12 6.48 5.00
N LEU A 62 -15.96 5.52 5.92
CA LEU A 62 -17.07 4.97 6.71
C LEU A 62 -17.81 6.03 7.55
N GLY A 63 -17.10 7.09 7.95
CA GLY A 63 -17.67 8.21 8.70
C GLY A 63 -18.53 9.16 7.87
N ALA A 64 -18.60 9.01 6.54
CA ALA A 64 -19.44 9.86 5.70
C ALA A 64 -20.92 9.64 6.05
N SER A 65 -21.67 10.72 6.28
CA SER A 65 -23.12 10.67 6.45
C SER A 65 -23.86 10.54 5.11
N HIS A 66 -25.16 10.25 5.16
CA HIS A 66 -26.01 10.24 3.98
C HIS A 66 -25.97 11.58 3.21
N GLU A 67 -25.98 12.70 3.93
CA GLU A 67 -25.91 14.03 3.32
C GLU A 67 -24.53 14.30 2.68
N ASP A 68 -23.46 13.78 3.29
CA ASP A 68 -22.12 13.85 2.70
C ASP A 68 -22.04 13.04 1.41
N LEU A 69 -22.70 11.88 1.34
CA LEU A 69 -22.79 11.08 0.13
C LEU A 69 -23.55 11.83 -0.96
N ARG A 70 -24.68 12.46 -0.60
CA ARG A 70 -25.48 13.27 -1.53
C ARG A 70 -24.72 14.45 -2.12
N LEU A 71 -23.98 15.18 -1.28
CA LEU A 71 -23.31 16.41 -1.69
C LEU A 71 -21.88 16.21 -2.19
N ARG A 72 -21.19 15.15 -1.76
CA ARG A 72 -19.73 14.99 -1.92
C ARG A 72 -19.30 13.64 -2.46
N ALA A 73 -20.19 12.81 -3.02
CA ALA A 73 -19.83 11.51 -3.60
C ALA A 73 -18.64 11.58 -4.57
N HIS A 74 -18.58 12.60 -5.43
CA HIS A 74 -17.46 12.79 -6.34
C HIS A 74 -16.14 13.06 -5.61
N GLN A 75 -16.14 13.92 -4.59
CA GLN A 75 -14.96 14.21 -3.78
C GLN A 75 -14.48 12.98 -3.01
N LEU A 76 -15.41 12.18 -2.48
CA LEU A 76 -15.10 10.92 -1.80
C LEU A 76 -14.49 9.90 -2.77
N SER A 77 -14.97 9.85 -4.02
CA SER A 77 -14.39 9.00 -5.06
C SER A 77 -12.99 9.46 -5.46
N CYS A 78 -12.76 10.77 -5.58
CA CYS A 78 -11.43 11.34 -5.80
C CYS A 78 -10.49 11.02 -4.62
N PHE A 79 -10.95 11.14 -3.38
CA PHE A 79 -10.17 10.80 -2.19
C PHE A 79 -9.78 9.32 -2.14
N LEU A 80 -10.73 8.41 -2.41
CA LEU A 80 -10.46 6.98 -2.50
C LEU A 80 -9.44 6.69 -3.60
N SER A 81 -9.62 7.30 -4.78
CA SER A 81 -8.74 7.08 -5.92
C SER A 81 -7.34 7.63 -5.68
N ALA A 82 -7.21 8.81 -5.08
CA ALA A 82 -5.92 9.40 -4.70
C ALA A 82 -5.17 8.58 -3.64
N THR A 83 -5.91 7.89 -2.76
CA THR A 83 -5.29 7.06 -1.71
C THR A 83 -4.87 5.70 -2.25
N PHE A 84 -5.68 5.07 -3.11
CA PHE A 84 -5.52 3.65 -3.45
C PHE A 84 -5.22 3.34 -4.93
N ILE A 85 -5.54 4.24 -5.87
CA ILE A 85 -5.64 3.86 -7.29
C ILE A 85 -4.73 4.68 -8.20
N VAL A 86 -4.67 5.99 -8.00
CA VAL A 86 -4.04 6.93 -8.93
C VAL A 86 -2.90 7.67 -8.24
N ASP A 87 -1.81 7.84 -8.98
CA ASP A 87 -0.71 8.72 -8.58
C ASP A 87 -1.21 10.17 -8.56
N ASN A 88 -1.12 10.81 -7.40
CA ASN A 88 -1.91 12.00 -7.08
C ASN A 88 -1.40 13.24 -7.86
N GLY A 89 -1.83 13.39 -9.12
CA GLY A 89 -1.67 14.61 -9.92
C GLY A 89 -0.24 15.10 -10.14
N GLY A 90 0.76 14.20 -10.11
CA GLY A 90 2.18 14.55 -10.27
C GLY A 90 3.00 14.61 -8.98
N GLN A 91 2.41 14.24 -7.83
CA GLN A 91 3.21 13.87 -6.66
C GLN A 91 3.83 12.49 -6.88
N PRO A 92 5.12 12.27 -6.57
CA PRO A 92 5.73 10.97 -6.72
C PRO A 92 5.12 9.97 -5.75
N LYS A 93 4.65 8.84 -6.28
CA LYS A 93 4.24 7.65 -5.51
C LYS A 93 5.23 7.36 -4.38
N PRO A 94 4.76 7.11 -3.14
CA PRO A 94 5.66 6.72 -2.07
C PRO A 94 6.43 5.47 -2.48
N PRO A 95 7.74 5.40 -2.20
CA PRO A 95 8.53 4.25 -2.59
C PRO A 95 7.97 2.99 -1.94
N PRO A 96 8.05 1.84 -2.62
CA PRO A 96 7.62 0.58 -2.03
C PRO A 96 8.46 0.24 -0.80
N PRO A 97 7.95 -0.61 0.11
CA PRO A 97 8.62 -0.97 1.36
C PRO A 97 9.85 -1.89 1.21
N PHE A 98 10.35 -2.03 -0.01
CA PHE A 98 11.45 -2.89 -0.37
C PHE A 98 12.14 -2.34 -1.63
N ALA A 99 13.33 -2.86 -1.91
CA ALA A 99 14.04 -2.67 -3.17
C ALA A 99 14.82 -3.95 -3.49
N ALA A 100 15.45 -4.02 -4.66
CA ALA A 100 16.27 -5.19 -5.04
C ALA A 100 17.29 -5.59 -3.96
N CYS A 101 17.92 -4.61 -3.31
CA CYS A 101 18.91 -4.80 -2.24
C CYS A 101 18.39 -4.38 -0.85
N VAL A 102 17.07 -4.19 -0.69
CA VAL A 102 16.45 -3.81 0.59
C VAL A 102 15.32 -4.77 0.89
N ARG A 103 15.54 -5.65 1.87
CA ARG A 103 14.52 -6.62 2.29
C ARG A 103 13.33 -5.93 2.94
N PHE A 104 12.12 -6.40 2.65
CA PHE A 104 10.88 -5.94 3.27
C PHE A 104 10.97 -6.03 4.81
N SER A 105 10.53 -5.02 5.54
CA SER A 105 10.62 -4.99 7.01
C SER A 105 9.74 -6.03 7.70
N GLU A 106 10.23 -6.65 8.76
CA GLU A 106 9.44 -7.61 9.56
C GLU A 106 8.41 -6.92 10.47
N ALA A 107 8.65 -5.66 10.82
CA ALA A 107 7.83 -4.90 11.76
C ALA A 107 6.72 -4.10 11.06
N GLU A 108 6.80 -3.92 9.74
CA GLU A 108 5.88 -3.07 9.00
C GLU A 108 4.87 -3.90 8.21
N LEU A 109 3.68 -3.34 8.08
CA LEU A 109 2.57 -3.92 7.33
C LEU A 109 2.17 -2.98 6.22
N TYR A 110 2.00 -3.54 5.03
CA TYR A 110 1.59 -2.80 3.85
C TYR A 110 0.43 -3.48 3.17
N VAL A 111 -0.21 -2.73 2.28
CA VAL A 111 -1.33 -3.18 1.48
C VAL A 111 -1.02 -2.89 0.03
N CYS A 112 -1.27 -3.85 -0.85
CA CYS A 112 -1.06 -3.70 -2.29
C CYS A 112 -2.41 -3.50 -2.99
N ALA A 113 -2.73 -2.25 -3.36
CA ALA A 113 -4.05 -1.88 -3.86
C ALA A 113 -4.43 -2.52 -5.21
N ASP A 114 -3.44 -2.93 -6.00
CA ASP A 114 -3.67 -3.53 -7.32
C ASP A 114 -4.05 -5.02 -7.25
N ARG A 115 -3.86 -5.68 -6.10
CA ARG A 115 -4.03 -7.14 -5.99
C ARG A 115 -5.42 -7.54 -5.49
N PRO A 116 -5.97 -8.65 -5.98
CA PRO A 116 -7.16 -9.24 -5.38
C PRO A 116 -6.87 -9.75 -3.96
N PRO A 117 -7.87 -9.72 -3.06
CA PRO A 117 -9.25 -9.27 -3.29
C PRO A 117 -9.44 -7.74 -3.22
N LEU A 118 -8.41 -6.99 -2.83
CA LEU A 118 -8.51 -5.57 -2.52
C LEU A 118 -8.87 -4.69 -3.72
N SER A 119 -8.22 -4.91 -4.87
CA SER A 119 -8.49 -4.12 -6.08
C SER A 119 -9.94 -4.20 -6.51
N GLN A 120 -10.57 -5.37 -6.35
CA GLN A 120 -11.99 -5.58 -6.66
C GLN A 120 -12.90 -4.86 -5.67
N ALA A 121 -12.58 -4.89 -4.38
CA ALA A 121 -13.33 -4.17 -3.36
C ALA A 121 -13.25 -2.64 -3.58
N LEU A 122 -12.06 -2.11 -3.88
CA LEU A 122 -11.87 -0.69 -4.21
C LEU A 122 -12.71 -0.26 -5.42
N GLN A 123 -12.75 -1.08 -6.47
CA GLN A 123 -13.60 -0.83 -7.64
C GLN A 123 -15.09 -0.90 -7.29
N ALA A 124 -15.51 -1.80 -6.40
CA ALA A 124 -16.89 -1.90 -5.96
C ALA A 124 -17.34 -0.63 -5.20
N VAL A 125 -16.51 -0.13 -4.28
CA VAL A 125 -16.77 1.13 -3.55
C VAL A 125 -16.85 2.31 -4.52
N ASN A 126 -15.90 2.43 -5.46
CA ASN A 126 -15.94 3.50 -6.46
C ASN A 126 -17.21 3.42 -7.33
N ARG A 127 -17.64 2.22 -7.72
CA ARG A 127 -18.90 2.03 -8.46
C ARG A 127 -20.11 2.44 -7.62
N ALA A 128 -20.14 2.11 -6.33
CA ALA A 128 -21.22 2.52 -5.43
C ALA A 128 -21.28 4.05 -5.29
N LEU A 129 -20.13 4.73 -5.14
CA LEU A 129 -20.05 6.20 -5.12
C LEU A 129 -20.57 6.84 -6.41
N MET A 130 -20.27 6.25 -7.57
CA MET A 130 -20.84 6.74 -8.85
C MET A 130 -22.35 6.52 -8.92
N GLN A 131 -22.87 5.42 -8.39
CA GLN A 131 -24.32 5.19 -8.31
C GLN A 131 -25.00 6.20 -7.39
N VAL A 132 -24.39 6.53 -6.24
CA VAL A 132 -24.87 7.60 -5.35
C VAL A 132 -24.94 8.94 -6.08
N ALA A 133 -23.87 9.30 -6.81
CA ALA A 133 -23.81 10.56 -7.55
C ALA A 133 -24.86 10.66 -8.68
N VAL A 134 -25.17 9.55 -9.35
CA VAL A 134 -26.14 9.52 -10.47
C VAL A 134 -27.58 9.37 -9.99
N LYS A 135 -27.82 8.67 -8.88
CA LYS A 135 -29.17 8.36 -8.35
C LYS A 135 -29.55 9.22 -7.14
N ASP A 136 -28.96 10.41 -7.05
CA ASP A 136 -29.27 11.45 -6.06
C ASP A 136 -29.29 10.95 -4.61
N ALA A 137 -28.34 10.05 -4.27
CA ALA A 137 -28.23 9.41 -2.96
C ALA A 137 -29.53 8.79 -2.43
N SER A 138 -30.32 8.13 -3.28
CA SER A 138 -31.40 7.26 -2.81
C SER A 138 -30.87 6.20 -1.81
N HIS A 139 -31.74 5.71 -0.93
CA HIS A 139 -31.36 4.78 0.15
C HIS A 139 -30.55 3.58 -0.35
N HIS A 140 -31.02 2.91 -1.42
CA HIS A 140 -30.38 1.70 -1.91
C HIS A 140 -28.90 1.88 -2.37
N PRO A 141 -28.55 2.88 -3.21
CA PRO A 141 -27.14 3.20 -3.51
C PRO A 141 -26.29 3.53 -2.29
N CYS A 142 -26.85 4.21 -1.28
CA CYS A 142 -26.14 4.51 -0.04
C CYS A 142 -25.89 3.24 0.78
N ASP A 143 -26.88 2.34 0.89
CA ASP A 143 -26.72 1.06 1.56
C ASP A 143 -25.63 0.22 0.88
N CYS A 144 -25.66 0.13 -0.46
CA CYS A 144 -24.59 -0.54 -1.22
C CYS A 144 -23.20 0.08 -1.00
N TYR A 145 -23.11 1.39 -0.80
CA TYR A 145 -21.85 2.04 -0.46
C TYR A 145 -21.31 1.59 0.90
N TYR A 146 -22.16 1.57 1.93
CA TYR A 146 -21.74 1.11 3.25
C TYR A 146 -21.42 -0.39 3.27
N ASP A 147 -22.18 -1.23 2.56
CA ASP A 147 -21.89 -2.66 2.42
C ASP A 147 -20.53 -2.91 1.77
N THR A 148 -20.23 -2.19 0.68
CA THR A 148 -18.95 -2.33 -0.03
C THR A 148 -17.77 -1.80 0.79
N LEU A 149 -17.97 -0.72 1.57
CA LEU A 149 -16.95 -0.24 2.52
C LEU A 149 -16.75 -1.19 3.71
N GLY A 150 -17.82 -1.80 4.22
CA GLY A 150 -17.73 -2.83 5.26
C GLY A 150 -16.92 -4.02 4.78
N ALA A 151 -17.20 -4.51 3.57
CA ALA A 151 -16.41 -5.55 2.94
C ALA A 151 -14.94 -5.14 2.73
N LEU A 152 -14.68 -3.91 2.29
CA LEU A 152 -13.32 -3.37 2.15
C LEU A 152 -12.58 -3.33 3.50
N MET A 153 -13.27 -2.92 4.57
CA MET A 153 -12.70 -2.86 5.92
C MET A 153 -12.32 -4.27 6.42
N LEU A 154 -13.16 -5.28 6.16
CA LEU A 154 -12.87 -6.69 6.51
C LEU A 154 -11.65 -7.25 5.77
N LEU A 155 -11.29 -6.70 4.61
CA LEU A 155 -10.04 -7.09 3.93
C LEU A 155 -8.80 -6.53 4.62
N LEU A 156 -8.94 -5.41 5.35
CA LEU A 156 -7.85 -4.74 6.05
C LEU A 156 -7.75 -5.16 7.52
N VAL A 157 -8.88 -5.45 8.15
CA VAL A 157 -8.96 -5.79 9.58
C VAL A 157 -9.81 -7.06 9.70
N ASP A 158 -9.26 -8.06 10.38
CA ASP A 158 -9.94 -9.31 10.74
C ASP A 158 -9.99 -9.44 12.28
N GLU A 159 -10.75 -10.41 12.79
CA GLU A 159 -10.90 -10.70 14.22
C GLU A 159 -9.56 -10.95 14.93
N ALA A 160 -8.58 -11.48 14.19
CA ALA A 160 -7.22 -11.73 14.69
C ALA A 160 -6.25 -10.55 14.50
N GLY A 161 -6.70 -9.43 13.91
CA GLY A 161 -5.88 -8.24 13.66
C GLY A 161 -5.84 -7.86 12.19
N ALA A 162 -4.71 -8.08 11.52
CA ALA A 162 -4.53 -7.70 10.11
C ALA A 162 -5.32 -8.64 9.18
N GLY A 163 -6.10 -8.05 8.28
CA GLY A 163 -6.95 -8.79 7.35
C GLY A 163 -6.19 -9.40 6.16
N PRO A 164 -6.89 -10.16 5.29
CA PRO A 164 -6.29 -10.96 4.22
C PRO A 164 -5.59 -10.16 3.10
N ALA A 165 -5.86 -8.85 2.98
CA ALA A 165 -5.17 -7.99 2.03
C ALA A 165 -3.88 -7.36 2.58
N VAL A 166 -3.59 -7.56 3.87
CA VAL A 166 -2.42 -6.99 4.53
C VAL A 166 -1.22 -7.92 4.38
N MET A 167 -0.08 -7.35 4.00
CA MET A 167 1.16 -8.06 3.75
C MET A 167 2.22 -7.62 4.75
N GLY A 168 2.69 -8.58 5.55
CA GLY A 168 4.03 -8.53 6.16
C GLY A 168 5.05 -9.23 5.25
N ARG A 169 6.32 -9.24 5.67
CA ARG A 169 7.44 -9.83 4.91
C ARG A 169 7.13 -11.21 4.32
N ALA A 170 6.71 -12.16 5.15
CA ALA A 170 6.50 -13.54 4.71
C ALA A 170 5.37 -13.66 3.68
N ALA A 171 4.26 -12.96 3.90
CA ALA A 171 3.14 -12.92 2.97
C ALA A 171 3.54 -12.25 1.65
N PHE A 172 4.34 -11.19 1.69
CA PHE A 172 4.90 -10.53 0.52
C PHE A 172 5.82 -11.46 -0.29
N GLU A 173 6.84 -12.05 0.34
CA GLU A 173 7.79 -12.95 -0.31
C GLU A 173 7.06 -14.14 -0.96
N SER A 174 6.09 -14.73 -0.26
CA SER A 174 5.24 -15.79 -0.81
C SER A 174 4.34 -15.31 -1.97
N ALA A 175 3.66 -14.17 -1.84
CA ALA A 175 2.69 -13.69 -2.82
C ALA A 175 3.32 -13.31 -4.17
N PHE A 176 4.62 -12.99 -4.19
CA PHE A 176 5.36 -12.64 -5.39
C PHE A 176 6.39 -13.70 -5.81
N ALA A 177 6.45 -14.83 -5.10
CA ALA A 177 7.45 -15.88 -5.32
C ALA A 177 8.88 -15.31 -5.33
N MET A 178 9.17 -14.44 -4.36
CA MET A 178 10.47 -13.81 -4.18
C MET A 178 11.20 -14.40 -2.99
N GLU A 179 12.49 -14.62 -3.15
CA GLU A 179 13.38 -15.09 -2.10
C GLU A 179 14.48 -14.07 -1.84
N TRP A 180 14.83 -13.89 -0.56
CA TRP A 180 15.98 -13.08 -0.18
C TRP A 180 17.23 -13.94 -0.14
N VAL A 181 18.17 -13.67 -1.04
CA VAL A 181 19.47 -14.37 -1.11
C VAL A 181 20.50 -13.55 -0.33
N PRO A 182 21.04 -14.04 0.81
CA PRO A 182 22.12 -13.38 1.53
C PRO A 182 23.40 -13.35 0.68
N GLN A 183 24.19 -12.29 0.81
CA GLN A 183 25.54 -12.17 0.22
C GLN A 183 26.63 -12.28 1.28
#